data_AF-A0A326GTH7-F1
#
_entry.id   AF-A0A326GTH7-F1
#
_cell.length_a   1.000
_cell.length_b   1.000
_cell.length_c   1.000
_cell.angle_alpha   90.00
_cell.angle_beta   90.00
_cell.angle_gamma   90.00
#
_symmetry.space_group_name_H-M   'P 1'
#
loop_
_entity.id
_entity.type
_entity.pdbx_description
1 polymer ?
#
loop_
_entity_poly.entity_id
_entity_poly.type
_entity_poly.pdbx_seq_one_letter_code
_entity_poly.pdbx_strand_id
1 'polypeptide(L)'
;MVAVGVMAPAFYLVISQGAAERSRVEAVERSIVQARKDIRALETEFDTRANMAQLERWNGDVLALAAPRAEQFVGGEHQLASLPGRTEGGNVALAYVVPSAPMEIAAVPEPTLAEATAPAATPVKADKAKAAAKPVGAVRTAAVIPAKARAVAMLDRTLLSDATMADLARSARKEAARP
;
A
#
# COMPACT_ATOMS: atom_id res chain seq x y z
N MET A 1 -4.87 8.50 73.28
CA MET A 1 -4.74 7.17 72.62
C MET A 1 -5.73 7.00 71.46
N VAL A 2 -7.03 7.31 71.63
CA VAL A 2 -8.05 7.15 70.56
C VAL A 2 -7.77 7.99 69.30
N ALA A 3 -7.34 9.24 69.44
CA ALA A 3 -7.03 10.11 68.30
C ALA A 3 -5.90 9.59 67.41
N VAL A 4 -4.86 8.97 68.00
CA VAL A 4 -3.73 8.38 67.26
C VAL A 4 -4.17 7.11 66.51
N GLY A 5 -5.08 6.33 67.10
CA GLY A 5 -5.60 5.10 66.50
C GLY A 5 -6.44 5.33 65.23
N VAL A 6 -7.12 6.48 65.12
CA VAL A 6 -7.92 6.83 63.92
C VAL A 6 -7.08 7.57 62.87
N MET A 7 -6.05 8.31 63.27
CA MET A 7 -5.22 9.08 62.34
C MET A 7 -4.32 8.19 61.47
N ALA A 8 -3.72 7.16 62.07
CA ALA A 8 -2.82 6.24 61.37
C ALA A 8 -3.45 5.60 60.11
N PRO A 9 -4.67 5.02 60.15
CA PRO A 9 -5.30 4.47 58.96
C PRO A 9 -5.71 5.55 57.93
N ALA A 10 -6.09 6.76 58.37
CA ALA A 10 -6.43 7.85 57.45
C ALA A 10 -5.22 8.29 56.60
N PHE A 11 -4.05 8.45 57.23
CA PHE A 11 -2.81 8.74 56.51
C PHE A 11 -2.40 7.61 55.56
N TYR A 12 -2.59 6.35 55.95
CA TYR A 12 -2.32 5.20 55.09
C TYR A 12 -3.18 5.21 53.81
N LEU A 13 -4.46 5.60 53.92
CA LEU A 13 -5.33 5.71 52.74
C LEU A 13 -4.87 6.82 51.79
N VAL A 14 -4.45 7.98 52.30
CA VAL A 14 -3.93 9.07 51.46
C VAL A 14 -2.65 8.64 50.73
N ILE A 15 -1.73 7.97 51.42
CA ILE A 15 -0.48 7.49 50.81
C ILE A 15 -0.75 6.41 49.75
N SER A 16 -1.68 5.49 50.02
CA SER A 16 -2.05 4.44 49.07
C SER A 16 -2.81 4.98 47.85
N GLN A 17 -3.61 6.05 47.99
CA GLN A 17 -4.21 6.74 46.85
C GLN A 17 -3.15 7.33 45.92
N GLY A 18 -2.10 7.96 46.46
CA GLY A 18 -0.99 8.45 45.64
C GLY A 18 -0.29 7.33 44.84
N ALA A 19 -0.14 6.14 45.42
CA ALA A 19 0.37 4.97 44.69
C ALA A 19 -0.60 4.48 43.61
N ALA A 20 -1.91 4.50 43.87
CA ALA A 20 -2.93 4.16 42.88
C ALA A 20 -3.01 5.17 41.72
N GLU A 21 -2.76 6.45 41.97
CA GLU A 21 -2.70 7.47 40.91
C GLU A 21 -1.49 7.29 40.00
N ARG A 22 -0.32 7.01 40.57
CA ARG A 22 0.90 6.72 39.78
C ARG A 22 0.71 5.51 38.87
N SER A 23 0.13 4.42 39.38
CA SER A 23 -0.12 3.23 38.56
C SER A 23 -1.13 3.48 37.44
N ARG A 24 -2.13 4.36 37.66
CA ARG A 24 -3.05 4.82 36.61
C ARG A 24 -2.33 5.63 35.53
N VAL A 25 -1.45 6.55 35.93
CA VAL A 25 -0.65 7.35 34.97
C VAL A 25 0.22 6.43 34.12
N GLU A 26 0.96 5.50 34.74
CA GLU A 26 1.78 4.52 34.02
C GLU A 26 0.94 3.64 33.06
N ALA A 27 -0.28 3.29 33.44
CA ALA A 27 -1.19 2.55 32.57
C ALA A 27 -1.62 3.35 31.35
N VAL A 28 -1.90 4.65 31.52
CA VAL A 28 -2.22 5.56 30.42
C VAL A 28 -1.01 5.82 29.53
N GLU A 29 0.19 5.99 30.10
CA GLU A 29 1.41 6.14 29.31
C GLU A 29 1.67 4.90 28.43
N ARG A 30 1.48 3.70 28.99
CA ARG A 30 1.56 2.44 28.24
C ARG A 30 0.51 2.37 27.13
N SER A 31 -0.72 2.81 27.38
CA SER A 31 -1.75 2.82 26.34
C SER A 31 -1.47 3.84 25.24
N ILE A 32 -0.90 5.01 25.56
CA ILE A 32 -0.46 6.00 24.58
C ILE A 32 0.65 5.43 23.69
N VAL A 33 1.64 4.76 24.27
CA VAL A 33 2.73 4.13 23.49
C VAL A 33 2.17 3.05 22.57
N GLN A 34 1.22 2.24 23.05
CA GLN A 34 0.57 1.23 22.22
C GLN A 34 -0.24 1.86 21.08
N ALA A 35 -1.09 2.84 21.38
CA ALA A 35 -1.89 3.54 20.38
C ALA A 35 -1.01 4.21 19.30
N ARG A 36 0.16 4.76 19.68
CA ARG A 36 1.11 5.34 18.73
C ARG A 36 1.73 4.29 17.79
N LYS A 37 1.96 3.07 18.27
CA LYS A 37 2.44 1.95 17.42
C LYS A 37 1.33 1.50 16.46
N ASP A 38 0.11 1.39 16.97
CA ASP A 38 -1.05 0.99 16.16
C ASP A 38 -1.32 2.01 15.05
N ILE A 39 -1.24 3.32 15.37
CA ILE A 39 -1.37 4.40 14.37
C ILE A 39 -0.32 4.24 13.26
N ARG A 40 0.96 4.04 13.60
CA ARG A 40 2.02 3.86 12.59
C ARG A 40 1.78 2.63 11.71
N ALA A 41 1.30 1.54 12.30
CA ALA A 41 0.96 0.34 11.55
C ALA A 41 -0.19 0.62 10.57
N LEU A 42 -1.25 1.29 11.04
CA LEU A 42 -2.40 1.68 10.22
C LEU A 42 -2.04 2.67 9.11
N GLU A 43 -1.17 3.63 9.38
CA GLU A 43 -0.64 4.57 8.38
C GLU A 43 0.12 3.80 7.29
N THR A 44 0.98 2.85 7.68
CA THR A 44 1.72 2.02 6.72
C THR A 44 0.77 1.14 5.86
N GLU A 45 -0.25 0.54 6.47
CA GLU A 45 -1.27 -0.20 5.74
C GLU A 45 -2.07 0.69 4.79
N PHE A 46 -2.40 1.91 5.20
CA PHE A 46 -3.12 2.85 4.36
C PHE A 46 -2.27 3.29 3.18
N ASP A 47 -1.02 3.67 3.41
CA ASP A 47 -0.08 4.11 2.37
C ASP A 47 0.16 3.01 1.34
N THR A 48 0.35 1.77 1.79
CA THR A 48 0.52 0.63 0.88
C THR A 48 -0.74 0.36 0.05
N ARG A 49 -1.93 0.40 0.64
CA ARG A 49 -3.20 0.22 -0.10
C ARG A 49 -3.50 1.39 -1.05
N ALA A 50 -3.22 2.63 -0.64
CA ALA A 50 -3.40 3.81 -1.47
C ALA A 50 -2.41 3.84 -2.65
N ASN A 51 -1.16 3.44 -2.42
CA ASN A 51 -0.15 3.30 -3.47
C ASN A 51 -0.56 2.25 -4.51
N MET A 52 -1.09 1.10 -4.08
CA MET A 52 -1.58 0.06 -5.01
C MET A 52 -2.71 0.58 -5.91
N ALA A 53 -3.71 1.25 -5.34
CA ALA A 53 -4.80 1.84 -6.11
C ALA A 53 -4.31 2.95 -7.06
N GLN A 54 -3.30 3.73 -6.66
CA GLN A 54 -2.68 4.73 -7.53
C GLN A 54 -1.90 4.10 -8.68
N LEU A 55 -1.15 3.02 -8.43
CA LEU A 55 -0.44 2.27 -9.47
C LEU A 55 -1.41 1.63 -10.46
N GLU A 56 -2.53 1.07 -10.00
CA GLU A 56 -3.58 0.54 -10.86
C GLU A 56 -4.20 1.64 -11.73
N ARG A 57 -4.47 2.81 -11.14
CA ARG A 57 -4.93 3.97 -11.88
C ARG A 57 -3.90 4.43 -12.92
N TRP A 58 -2.63 4.56 -12.55
CA TRP A 58 -1.57 4.95 -13.49
C TRP A 58 -1.33 3.90 -14.58
N ASN A 59 -1.44 2.61 -14.24
CA ASN A 59 -1.41 1.50 -15.19
C ASN A 59 -2.55 1.63 -16.19
N GLY A 60 -3.79 1.86 -15.74
CA GLY A 60 -4.94 2.04 -16.63
C GLY A 60 -4.91 3.33 -17.46
N ASP A 61 -4.54 4.46 -16.85
CA ASP A 61 -4.67 5.80 -17.46
C ASP A 61 -3.50 6.18 -18.36
N VAL A 62 -2.26 5.73 -18.07
CA VAL A 62 -1.03 6.24 -18.72
C VAL A 62 -0.10 5.13 -19.18
N LEU A 63 0.20 4.15 -18.32
CA LEU A 63 1.31 3.22 -18.56
C LEU A 63 0.89 1.99 -19.38
N ALA A 64 -0.39 1.58 -19.33
CA ALA A 64 -0.97 0.43 -20.02
C ALA A 64 -0.14 -0.87 -19.90
N LEU A 65 0.51 -1.09 -18.75
CA LEU A 65 1.41 -2.22 -18.55
C LEU A 65 0.61 -3.50 -18.30
N ALA A 66 0.65 -4.43 -19.24
CA ALA A 66 0.12 -5.78 -19.09
C ALA A 66 1.26 -6.78 -18.85
N ALA A 67 0.96 -7.87 -18.13
CA ALA A 67 1.86 -9.00 -18.07
C ALA A 67 2.08 -9.57 -19.49
N PRO A 68 3.32 -9.95 -19.87
CA PRO A 68 3.58 -10.45 -21.22
C PRO A 68 2.80 -11.75 -21.48
N ARG A 69 2.22 -11.88 -22.67
CA ARG A 69 1.51 -13.10 -23.10
C ARG A 69 2.52 -14.21 -23.38
N ALA A 70 2.11 -15.48 -23.21
CA ALA A 70 2.96 -16.64 -23.48
C ALA A 70 3.57 -16.63 -24.90
N GLU A 71 2.81 -16.13 -25.88
CA GLU A 71 3.25 -15.99 -27.29
C GLU A 71 4.35 -14.93 -27.50
N GLN A 72 4.57 -14.03 -26.54
CA GLN A 72 5.62 -13.02 -26.59
C GLN A 72 6.96 -13.52 -26.04
N PHE A 73 6.95 -14.71 -25.43
CA PHE A 73 8.17 -15.40 -25.01
C PHE A 73 8.68 -16.31 -26.12
N VAL A 74 10.00 -16.40 -26.23
CA VAL A 74 10.64 -17.29 -27.18
C VAL A 74 10.60 -18.72 -26.65
N GLY A 75 10.18 -19.67 -27.48
CA GLY A 75 9.89 -21.05 -27.05
C GLY A 75 11.11 -21.97 -26.89
N GLY A 76 12.31 -21.56 -27.30
CA GLY A 76 13.53 -22.37 -27.18
C GLY A 76 14.80 -21.68 -27.68
N GLU A 77 15.95 -22.26 -27.35
CA GLU A 77 17.29 -21.66 -27.51
C GLU A 77 17.65 -21.35 -28.97
N HIS A 78 17.18 -22.17 -29.91
CA HIS A 78 17.37 -21.92 -31.35
C HIS A 78 16.62 -20.66 -31.81
N GLN A 79 15.40 -20.44 -31.34
CA GLN A 79 14.65 -19.22 -31.66
C GLN A 79 15.30 -18.00 -30.99
N LEU A 80 15.84 -18.14 -29.77
CA LEU A 80 16.63 -17.07 -29.13
C LEU A 80 17.89 -16.72 -29.93
N ALA A 81 18.57 -17.72 -30.51
CA ALA A 81 19.78 -17.50 -31.31
C ALA A 81 19.52 -16.74 -32.61
N SER A 82 18.30 -16.83 -33.15
CA SER A 82 17.88 -16.12 -34.36
C SER A 82 17.45 -14.66 -34.13
N LEU A 83 17.37 -14.20 -32.87
CA LEU A 83 16.86 -12.87 -32.54
C LEU A 83 17.90 -11.77 -32.91
N PRO A 84 17.52 -10.77 -33.72
CA PRO A 84 18.43 -9.69 -34.10
C PRO A 84 18.77 -8.79 -32.88
N GLY A 85 20.04 -8.41 -32.73
CA GLY A 85 20.51 -7.53 -31.64
C GLY A 85 21.30 -8.21 -30.53
N ARG A 86 21.65 -9.51 -30.68
CA ARG A 86 22.62 -10.17 -29.80
C ARG A 86 24.00 -9.53 -29.98
N THR A 87 24.42 -8.73 -29.02
CA THR A 87 25.83 -8.34 -28.88
C THR A 87 26.61 -9.51 -28.28
N GLU A 88 27.89 -9.68 -28.62
CA GLU A 88 28.74 -10.78 -28.14
C GLU A 88 28.81 -10.89 -26.60
N GLY A 89 28.36 -9.86 -25.88
CA GLY A 89 28.24 -9.81 -24.42
C GLY A 89 26.90 -10.27 -23.82
N GLY A 90 25.99 -10.84 -24.61
CA GLY A 90 24.81 -11.59 -24.09
C GLY A 90 23.64 -10.76 -23.55
N ASN A 91 23.71 -9.42 -23.56
CA ASN A 91 22.63 -8.58 -23.03
C ASN A 91 21.94 -7.81 -24.16
N VAL A 92 20.66 -8.11 -24.38
CA VAL A 92 19.78 -7.30 -25.23
C VAL A 92 19.01 -6.36 -24.32
N ALA A 93 19.37 -5.07 -24.31
CA ALA A 93 18.60 -4.04 -23.63
C ALA A 93 17.36 -3.69 -24.47
N LEU A 94 16.39 -4.59 -24.49
CA LEU A 94 15.05 -4.28 -25.02
C LEU A 94 14.28 -3.52 -23.94
N ALA A 95 14.06 -2.23 -24.18
CA ALA A 95 13.15 -1.41 -23.39
C ALA A 95 11.75 -2.00 -23.50
N TYR A 96 11.31 -2.71 -22.45
CA TYR A 96 10.06 -3.46 -22.43
C TYR A 96 8.88 -2.50 -22.20
N VAL A 97 8.45 -1.82 -23.26
CA VAL A 97 7.11 -1.24 -23.34
C VAL A 97 6.29 -2.21 -24.18
N VAL A 98 5.37 -2.94 -23.55
CA VAL A 98 4.39 -3.79 -24.24
C VAL A 98 3.07 -3.03 -24.29
N PRO A 99 2.67 -2.47 -25.45
CA PRO A 99 1.35 -1.88 -25.59
C PRO A 99 0.28 -2.96 -25.42
N SER A 100 -0.76 -2.67 -24.65
CA SER A 100 -1.92 -3.55 -24.40
C SER A 100 -2.90 -3.64 -25.58
N ALA A 101 -2.67 -2.91 -26.68
CA ALA A 101 -3.52 -2.97 -27.86
C ALA A 101 -3.26 -4.24 -28.67
N PRO A 102 -4.30 -4.94 -29.18
CA PRO A 102 -4.10 -6.07 -30.07
C PRO A 102 -3.44 -5.58 -31.36
N MET A 103 -2.13 -5.82 -31.49
CA MET A 103 -1.54 -5.86 -32.82
C MET A 103 -2.06 -7.11 -33.50
N GLU A 104 -2.84 -6.94 -34.57
CA GLU A 104 -3.08 -7.98 -35.55
C GLU A 104 -1.71 -8.38 -36.14
N ILE A 105 -1.16 -9.47 -35.62
CA ILE A 105 0.01 -10.09 -36.23
C ILE A 105 -0.52 -10.79 -37.48
N ALA A 106 -0.20 -10.23 -38.65
CA ALA A 106 -0.47 -10.88 -39.92
C ALA A 106 0.15 -12.29 -39.90
N ALA A 107 -0.67 -13.30 -40.22
CA ALA A 107 -0.27 -14.70 -40.21
C ALA A 107 0.98 -14.91 -41.09
N VAL A 108 2.09 -15.27 -40.46
CA VAL A 108 3.28 -15.81 -41.13
C VAL A 108 3.09 -17.32 -41.25
N PRO A 109 3.33 -17.95 -42.42
CA PRO A 109 3.03 -19.35 -42.64
C PRO A 109 3.86 -20.26 -41.73
N GLU A 110 3.16 -21.21 -41.11
CA GLU A 110 3.65 -22.22 -40.19
C GLU A 110 4.59 -23.21 -40.90
N PRO A 111 5.84 -23.42 -40.45
CA PRO A 111 6.65 -24.54 -40.89
C PRO A 111 6.23 -25.79 -40.10
N THR A 112 5.91 -26.85 -40.84
CA THR A 112 5.58 -28.18 -40.31
C THR A 112 6.72 -28.73 -39.46
N LEU A 113 6.46 -28.96 -38.17
CA LEU A 113 7.35 -29.71 -37.28
C LEU A 113 7.03 -31.21 -37.39
N ALA A 114 8.06 -31.99 -37.72
CA ALA A 114 8.02 -33.44 -37.67
C ALA A 114 7.80 -33.92 -36.23
N GLU A 115 7.03 -34.99 -36.07
CA GLU A 115 6.76 -35.65 -34.80
C GLU A 115 8.07 -36.01 -34.07
N ALA A 116 8.28 -35.39 -32.91
CA ALA A 116 9.18 -35.88 -31.89
C ALA A 116 8.34 -36.33 -30.70
N THR A 117 8.27 -37.65 -30.52
CA THR A 117 7.58 -38.36 -29.45
C THR A 117 7.90 -37.80 -28.07
N ALA A 118 6.88 -37.27 -27.39
CA ALA A 118 6.91 -37.04 -25.94
C ALA A 118 6.66 -38.38 -25.21
N PRO A 119 7.38 -38.69 -24.11
CA PRO A 119 7.02 -39.83 -23.27
C PRO A 119 5.69 -39.55 -22.56
N ALA A 120 4.81 -40.56 -22.62
CA ALA A 120 3.46 -40.52 -22.05
C ALA A 120 3.49 -40.24 -20.54
N ALA A 121 2.93 -39.10 -20.14
CA ALA A 121 2.44 -38.89 -18.78
C ALA A 121 0.96 -39.29 -18.75
N THR A 122 0.64 -40.26 -17.89
CA THR A 122 -0.70 -40.81 -17.66
C THR A 122 -1.68 -39.72 -17.20
N PRO A 123 -2.92 -39.68 -17.74
CA PRO A 123 -3.93 -38.73 -17.30
C PRO A 123 -4.54 -39.20 -15.98
N VAL A 124 -4.28 -38.48 -14.88
CA VAL A 124 -5.13 -38.57 -13.70
C VAL A 124 -6.38 -37.75 -13.98
N LYS A 125 -7.51 -38.45 -14.09
CA LYS A 125 -8.85 -37.87 -14.09
C LYS A 125 -9.02 -37.02 -12.83
N ALA A 126 -9.12 -35.70 -13.01
CA ALA A 126 -9.65 -34.82 -11.98
C ALA A 126 -11.14 -34.57 -12.31
N ASP A 127 -12.00 -35.01 -11.39
CA ASP A 127 -13.44 -34.89 -11.47
C ASP A 127 -13.91 -33.45 -11.63
N LYS A 128 -14.95 -33.27 -12.45
CA LYS A 128 -15.74 -32.03 -12.51
C LYS A 128 -16.46 -31.82 -11.17
N ALA A 129 -15.83 -31.11 -10.25
CA ALA A 129 -16.53 -30.55 -9.09
C ALA A 129 -16.99 -29.11 -9.41
N LYS A 130 -18.28 -28.98 -9.72
CA LYS A 130 -19.00 -27.71 -9.74
C LYS A 130 -19.15 -27.22 -8.29
N ALA A 131 -18.24 -26.37 -7.84
CA ALA A 131 -18.38 -25.65 -6.57
C ALA A 131 -18.89 -24.23 -6.86
N ALA A 132 -20.08 -23.93 -6.35
CA ALA A 132 -20.72 -22.62 -6.45
C ALA A 132 -19.90 -21.54 -5.74
N ALA A 133 -19.41 -20.57 -6.50
CA ALA A 133 -18.86 -19.34 -5.94
C ALA A 133 -20.00 -18.50 -5.33
N LYS A 134 -19.98 -18.32 -4.01
CA LYS A 134 -20.76 -17.26 -3.36
C LYS A 134 -20.14 -15.92 -3.73
N PRO A 135 -20.91 -14.89 -4.10
CA PRO A 135 -20.36 -13.60 -4.46
C PRO A 135 -19.70 -12.97 -3.22
N VAL A 136 -18.40 -12.72 -3.32
CA VAL A 136 -17.70 -11.82 -2.40
C VAL A 136 -18.28 -10.43 -2.63
N GLY A 137 -18.87 -9.87 -1.58
CA GLY A 137 -19.63 -8.63 -1.65
C GLY A 137 -18.82 -7.48 -2.25
N ALA A 138 -19.50 -6.66 -3.05
CA ALA A 138 -18.94 -5.47 -3.65
C ALA A 138 -18.19 -4.62 -2.60
N VAL A 139 -16.95 -4.27 -2.90
CA VAL A 139 -16.19 -3.25 -2.19
C VAL A 139 -17.01 -1.97 -2.26
N ARG A 140 -17.60 -1.57 -1.13
CA ARG A 140 -18.22 -0.26 -1.01
C ARG A 140 -17.11 0.77 -1.01
N THR A 141 -16.97 1.49 -2.12
CA THR A 141 -16.29 2.79 -2.10
C THR A 141 -16.99 3.62 -1.04
N ALA A 142 -16.28 3.91 0.06
CA ALA A 142 -16.80 4.79 1.09
C ALA A 142 -16.96 6.17 0.45
N ALA A 143 -18.19 6.53 0.09
CA ALA A 143 -18.52 7.86 -0.34
C ALA A 143 -18.06 8.83 0.75
N VAL A 144 -17.18 9.75 0.40
CA VAL A 144 -16.75 10.82 1.29
C VAL A 144 -18.01 11.58 1.70
N ILE A 145 -18.36 11.49 2.98
CA ILE A 145 -19.53 12.19 3.51
C ILE A 145 -19.29 13.69 3.25
N PRO A 146 -20.19 14.40 2.55
CA PRO A 146 -19.96 15.78 2.09
C PRO A 146 -19.63 16.74 3.25
N ALA A 147 -20.10 16.45 4.46
CA ALA A 147 -19.76 17.18 5.67
C ALA A 147 -18.26 17.12 6.03
N LYS A 148 -17.61 15.95 5.87
CA LYS A 148 -16.17 15.79 6.15
C LYS A 148 -15.31 16.49 5.10
N ALA A 149 -15.66 16.39 3.83
CA ALA A 149 -14.96 17.13 2.76
C ALA A 149 -15.03 18.65 2.96
N ARG A 150 -16.20 19.17 3.37
CA ARG A 150 -16.40 20.59 3.66
C ARG A 150 -15.61 21.06 4.89
N ALA A 151 -15.50 20.23 5.93
CA ALA A 151 -14.70 20.55 7.11
C ALA A 151 -13.21 20.66 6.77
N VAL A 152 -12.69 19.74 5.95
CA VAL A 152 -11.29 19.76 5.49
C VAL A 152 -11.02 20.97 4.58
N ALA A 153 -11.92 21.28 3.65
CA ALA A 153 -11.78 22.46 2.78
C ALA A 153 -11.84 23.79 3.54
N MET A 154 -12.63 23.87 4.62
CA MET A 154 -12.65 25.04 5.49
C MET A 154 -11.32 25.19 6.25
N LEU A 155 -10.74 24.09 6.74
CA LEU A 155 -9.47 24.11 7.45
C LEU A 155 -8.32 24.53 6.52
N ASP A 156 -8.27 23.98 5.31
CA ASP A 156 -7.28 24.34 4.29
C ASP A 156 -7.32 25.84 3.97
N ARG A 157 -8.53 26.38 3.80
CA ARG A 157 -8.73 27.82 3.57
C ARG A 157 -8.34 28.70 4.77
N THR A 158 -8.47 28.21 6.00
CA THR A 158 -7.98 28.93 7.19
C THR A 158 -6.47 28.89 7.32
N LEU A 159 -5.83 27.79 6.94
CA LEU A 159 -4.37 27.63 6.99
C LEU A 159 -3.69 28.42 5.86
N LEU A 160 -4.30 28.45 4.68
CA LEU A 160 -3.82 29.17 3.48
C LEU A 160 -4.31 30.63 3.42
N SER A 161 -4.83 31.19 4.50
CA SER A 161 -5.27 32.58 4.50
C SER A 161 -4.09 33.55 4.30
N ASP A 162 -4.31 34.66 3.60
CA ASP A 162 -3.26 35.67 3.37
C ASP A 162 -2.68 36.20 4.69
N ALA A 163 -3.49 36.22 5.76
CA ALA A 163 -3.07 36.65 7.09
C ALA A 163 -2.06 35.68 7.73
N THR A 164 -2.32 34.37 7.67
CA THR A 164 -1.41 33.33 8.20
C THR A 164 -0.14 33.24 7.36
N MET A 165 -0.26 33.33 6.03
CA MET A 165 0.90 33.37 5.12
C MET A 165 1.78 34.60 5.36
N ALA A 166 1.18 35.78 5.58
CA ALA A 166 1.91 36.99 5.89
C ALA A 166 2.58 36.93 7.27
N ASP A 167 1.97 36.26 8.24
CA ASP A 167 2.57 36.07 9.56
C ASP A 167 3.78 35.13 9.52
N LEU A 168 3.69 34.03 8.77
CA LEU A 168 4.80 33.13 8.53
C LEU A 168 5.96 33.81 7.79
N ALA A 169 5.66 34.65 6.80
CA ALA A 169 6.68 35.43 6.10
C ALA A 169 7.35 36.47 7.02
N ARG A 170 6.60 37.06 7.96
CA ARG A 170 7.14 38.00 8.97
C ARG A 170 8.02 37.30 9.99
N SER A 171 7.62 36.12 10.50
CA SER A 171 8.43 35.35 11.44
C SER A 171 9.73 34.87 10.80
N ALA A 172 9.68 34.37 9.56
CA ALA A 172 10.86 33.95 8.81
C ALA A 172 11.87 35.09 8.61
N ARG A 173 11.39 36.31 8.29
CA ARG A 173 12.27 37.49 8.17
C ARG A 173 12.88 37.91 9.50
N LYS A 174 12.12 37.79 10.60
CA LYS A 174 12.59 38.11 11.95
C LYS A 174 13.65 37.13 12.43
N GLU A 175 13.54 35.86 12.04
CA GLU A 175 14.54 34.83 12.32
C GLU A 175 15.80 35.02 11.46
N ALA A 176 15.66 35.34 10.17
CA ALA A 176 16.79 35.64 9.29
C ALA A 176 17.59 36.90 9.69
N ALA A 177 16.97 37.83 10.42
CA ALA A 177 17.61 39.05 10.94
C ALA A 177 18.25 38.85 12.33
N ARG A 178 18.11 37.66 12.93
CA ARG A 178 18.76 37.33 14.20
C ARG A 178 20.18 36.80 13.90
N PRO A 179 21.25 37.46 14.39
CA PRO A 179 22.62 37.01 14.18
C PRO A 179 22.93 35.72 14.95
#